data_AF-A0A151WGU6-F1
#
_entry.id   AF-A0A151WGU6-F1
#
_cell.length_a   1.000
_cell.length_b   1.000
_cell.length_c   1.000
_cell.angle_alpha   90.00
_cell.angle_beta   90.00
_cell.angle_gamma   90.00
#
_symmetry.space_group_name_H-M   'P 1'
#
loop_
_entity.id
_entity.type
_entity.pdbx_description
1 polymer ?
#
loop_
_entity_poly.entity_id
_entity_poly.type
_entity_poly.pdbx_seq_one_letter_code
_entity_poly.pdbx_strand_id
1 'polypeptide(L)'
;MVNIANVKKVSDIAALKTKSFVKCSEDGLVYILGYFAKTFIKKPLVCEYTNVFNVCDSMTAYSPISVTHEFTNDELDILNDLETAFNDRLTSDLAIEVEEQSIYVHKTILKMRCTYFRNMFQTDYIESKQRYVFTKKKCIFY
;
A
#
# COMPACT_ATOMS: atom_id res chain seq x y z
N MET A 1 -6.24 3.07 22.85
CA MET A 1 -7.47 3.66 23.42
C MET A 1 -7.31 5.17 23.39
N VAL A 2 -7.97 5.86 22.44
CA VAL A 2 -7.81 7.32 22.26
C VAL A 2 -8.69 8.02 23.29
N ASN A 3 -8.09 8.68 24.28
CA ASN A 3 -8.82 9.49 25.25
C ASN A 3 -9.13 10.85 24.62
N ILE A 4 -10.35 11.01 24.11
CA ILE A 4 -10.83 12.26 23.52
C ILE A 4 -11.51 13.05 24.63
N ALA A 5 -10.70 13.76 25.44
CA ALA A 5 -11.13 14.46 26.65
C ALA A 5 -12.28 15.49 26.45
N ASN A 6 -12.57 15.89 25.20
CA ASN A 6 -13.63 16.84 24.88
C ASN A 6 -14.94 16.21 24.38
N VAL A 7 -14.98 14.91 24.10
CA VAL A 7 -16.21 14.22 23.65
C VAL A 7 -16.67 13.30 24.77
N LYS A 8 -17.52 13.84 25.64
CA LYS A 8 -17.98 13.15 26.87
C LYS A 8 -18.87 11.94 26.57
N LYS A 9 -19.58 11.94 25.43
CA LYS A 9 -20.37 10.80 24.95
C LYS A 9 -20.27 10.64 23.44
N VAL A 10 -19.76 9.49 23.01
CA VAL A 10 -19.57 9.15 21.61
C VAL A 10 -20.76 8.34 21.11
N SER A 11 -21.38 8.74 20.00
CA SER A 11 -22.42 7.95 19.30
C SER A 11 -21.89 7.22 18.07
N ASP A 12 -20.86 7.77 17.40
CA ASP A 12 -20.32 7.21 16.17
C ASP A 12 -18.84 7.59 15.99
N ILE A 13 -18.07 6.75 15.29
CA ILE A 13 -16.63 6.93 15.06
C ILE A 13 -16.27 6.43 13.65
N ALA A 14 -15.40 7.17 12.95
CA ALA A 14 -14.64 6.64 11.82
C ALA A 14 -13.17 7.01 11.91
N ALA A 15 -12.32 6.14 11.35
CA ALA A 15 -10.90 6.35 11.23
C ALA A 15 -10.46 6.22 9.77
N LEU A 16 -9.69 7.20 9.32
CA LEU A 16 -8.97 7.20 8.04
C LEU A 16 -7.46 7.20 8.33
N LYS A 17 -6.66 6.91 7.30
CA LYS A 17 -5.20 6.71 7.39
C LYS A 17 -4.45 7.76 8.24
N THR A 18 -4.89 9.01 8.26
CA THR A 18 -4.21 10.11 8.98
C THR A 18 -5.12 10.93 9.90
N LYS A 19 -6.37 10.52 10.10
CA LYS A 19 -7.38 11.32 10.81
C LYS A 19 -8.52 10.47 11.34
N SER A 20 -9.18 10.94 12.38
CA SER A 20 -10.36 10.31 12.97
C SER A 20 -11.49 11.31 13.12
N PHE A 21 -12.71 10.80 13.06
CA PHE A 21 -13.96 11.52 13.18
C PHE A 21 -14.78 10.91 14.29
N VAL A 22 -15.39 11.74 15.11
CA VAL A 22 -16.19 11.30 16.25
C VAL A 22 -17.45 12.13 16.34
N LYS A 23 -18.60 11.46 16.36
CA LYS A 23 -19.90 12.10 16.59
C LYS A 23 -20.23 12.09 18.07
N CYS A 24 -20.52 13.27 18.61
CA CYS A 24 -20.99 13.41 19.98
C CYS A 24 -22.51 13.23 20.03
N SER A 25 -23.00 12.41 20.97
CA SER A 25 -24.43 12.12 21.09
C SER A 25 -25.23 13.24 21.76
N GLU A 26 -24.56 14.16 22.46
CA GLU A 26 -25.21 15.22 23.24
C GLU A 26 -25.50 16.47 22.39
N ASP A 27 -24.53 16.92 21.59
CA ASP A 27 -24.66 18.09 20.71
C ASP A 27 -24.94 17.72 19.24
N GLY A 28 -24.81 16.43 18.88
CA GLY A 28 -24.97 15.94 17.51
C GLY A 28 -23.84 16.34 16.55
N LEU A 29 -22.79 16.99 17.03
CA LEU A 29 -21.68 17.52 16.23
C LEU A 29 -20.64 16.44 15.92
N VAL A 30 -19.95 16.60 14.79
CA VAL A 30 -18.82 15.75 14.38
C VAL A 30 -17.51 16.49 14.62
N TYR A 31 -16.62 15.83 15.33
CA TYR A 31 -15.30 16.31 15.70
C TYR A 31 -14.20 15.59 14.93
N ILE A 32 -13.23 16.34 14.41
CA ILE A 32 -12.07 15.85 13.66
C ILE A 32 -10.80 15.91 14.51
N LEU A 33 -9.97 14.87 14.41
CA LEU A 33 -8.60 14.86 14.92
C LEU A 33 -7.63 14.33 13.85
N GLY A 34 -6.40 14.85 13.79
CA GLY A 34 -5.37 14.40 12.84
C GLY A 34 -5.16 15.35 11.67
N TYR A 35 -4.65 14.85 10.55
CA TYR A 35 -4.24 15.69 9.41
C TYR A 35 -5.42 15.98 8.47
N PHE A 36 -5.79 17.27 8.33
CA PHE A 36 -6.91 17.73 7.51
C PHE A 36 -6.57 19.06 6.81
N ALA A 37 -6.92 19.21 5.53
CA ALA A 37 -6.69 20.42 4.73
C ALA A 37 -5.27 21.02 4.89
N LYS A 38 -4.24 20.16 4.77
CA LYS A 38 -2.81 20.48 4.94
C LYS A 38 -2.36 20.89 6.36
N THR A 39 -3.26 20.81 7.34
CA THR A 39 -2.99 21.22 8.73
C THR A 39 -3.15 20.02 9.68
N PHE A 40 -2.30 19.95 10.71
CA PHE A 40 -2.44 18.92 11.76
C PHE A 40 -3.28 19.44 12.94
N ILE A 41 -4.46 18.86 13.12
CA ILE A 41 -5.42 19.21 14.16
C ILE A 41 -5.10 18.39 15.41
N LYS A 42 -4.47 19.04 16.41
CA LYS A 42 -4.09 18.44 17.70
C LYS A 42 -5.23 18.38 18.73
N LYS A 43 -6.26 19.21 18.55
CA LYS A 43 -7.42 19.30 19.45
C LYS A 43 -8.69 19.06 18.64
N PRO A 44 -9.68 18.33 19.17
CA PRO A 44 -10.92 18.06 18.45
C PRO A 44 -11.54 19.34 17.89
N LEU A 45 -11.75 19.39 16.57
CA LEU A 45 -12.34 20.53 15.87
C LEU A 45 -13.69 20.13 15.28
N VAL A 46 -14.72 20.94 15.49
CA VAL A 46 -16.06 20.72 14.90
C VAL A 46 -15.98 20.95 13.39
N CYS A 47 -16.63 20.08 12.63
CA CYS A 47 -16.79 20.24 11.19
C CYS A 47 -18.27 20.30 10.77
N GLU A 48 -18.51 20.77 9.55
CA GLU A 48 -19.85 20.94 8.98
C GLU A 48 -20.58 19.63 8.66
N TYR A 49 -19.88 18.49 8.79
CA TYR A 49 -20.46 17.18 8.48
C TYR A 49 -21.36 16.69 9.62
N THR A 50 -22.55 16.22 9.29
CA THR A 50 -23.55 15.69 10.25
C THR A 50 -23.51 14.16 10.39
N ASN A 51 -22.89 13.49 9.41
CA ASN A 51 -22.71 12.05 9.33
C ASN A 51 -21.24 11.74 9.06
N VAL A 52 -20.66 10.91 9.92
CA VAL A 52 -19.27 10.47 9.83
C VAL A 52 -19.01 9.63 8.57
N PHE A 53 -20.02 8.95 8.02
CA PHE A 53 -19.93 8.22 6.75
C PHE A 53 -19.82 9.15 5.53
N ASN A 54 -20.58 10.25 5.51
CA ASN A 54 -20.48 11.25 4.43
C ASN A 54 -19.06 11.85 4.34
N VAL A 55 -18.36 11.92 5.48
CA VAL A 55 -16.95 12.36 5.54
C VAL A 55 -16.02 11.38 4.84
N CYS A 56 -16.27 10.07 5.01
CA CYS A 56 -15.53 9.03 4.32
C CYS A 56 -15.77 9.17 2.82
N ASP A 57 -17.04 9.14 2.40
CA ASP A 57 -17.45 9.15 0.99
C ASP A 57 -16.92 10.37 0.23
N SER A 58 -17.07 11.57 0.81
CA SER A 58 -16.61 12.83 0.20
C SER A 58 -15.10 12.92 0.03
N MET A 59 -14.33 12.14 0.80
CA MET A 59 -12.89 12.35 0.94
C MET A 59 -12.04 11.17 0.51
N THR A 60 -12.63 9.98 0.41
CA THR A 60 -12.03 8.80 -0.20
C THR A 60 -12.57 8.57 -1.62
N ALA A 61 -13.72 9.16 -1.99
CA ALA A 61 -14.50 8.81 -3.18
C ALA A 61 -14.95 7.33 -3.21
N TYR A 62 -14.85 6.63 -2.09
CA TYR A 62 -15.24 5.23 -1.93
C TYR A 62 -16.32 5.14 -0.86
N SER A 63 -17.39 4.39 -1.17
CA SER A 63 -18.46 4.06 -0.21
C SER A 63 -17.90 3.33 1.02
N PRO A 64 -18.47 3.48 2.23
CA PRO A 64 -17.98 2.86 3.45
C PRO A 64 -18.24 1.34 3.48
N ILE A 65 -19.03 0.85 2.52
CA ILE A 65 -19.22 -0.58 2.28
C ILE A 65 -17.93 -1.06 1.64
N SER A 66 -17.11 -1.75 2.43
CA SER A 66 -15.97 -2.55 2.02
C SER A 66 -16.27 -3.28 0.71
N VAL A 67 -15.90 -2.67 -0.41
CA VAL A 67 -15.77 -3.38 -1.67
C VAL A 67 -14.47 -4.15 -1.50
N THR A 68 -14.54 -5.47 -1.38
CA THR A 68 -13.44 -6.33 -1.82
C THR A 68 -13.01 -5.74 -3.15
N HIS A 69 -11.82 -5.14 -3.24
CA HIS A 69 -11.37 -4.52 -4.47
C HIS A 69 -11.26 -5.64 -5.50
N GLU A 70 -12.34 -5.86 -6.25
CA GLU A 70 -12.36 -6.77 -7.38
C GLU A 70 -11.53 -6.05 -8.44
N PHE A 71 -10.38 -6.64 -8.76
CA PHE A 71 -9.53 -6.10 -9.81
C PHE A 71 -10.37 -5.92 -11.06
N THR A 72 -10.27 -4.73 -11.66
CA THR A 72 -10.81 -4.52 -13.00
C THR A 72 -10.14 -5.49 -13.97
N ASN A 73 -10.82 -5.81 -15.09
CA ASN A 73 -10.23 -6.68 -16.11
C ASN A 73 -8.85 -6.16 -16.56
N ASP A 74 -8.71 -4.85 -16.70
CA ASP A 74 -7.44 -4.20 -17.06
C ASP A 74 -6.34 -4.42 -16.01
N GLU A 75 -6.67 -4.44 -14.71
CA GLU A 75 -5.71 -4.73 -13.64
C GLU A 75 -5.31 -6.21 -13.62
N LEU A 76 -6.24 -7.12 -13.92
CA LEU A 76 -5.94 -8.55 -14.06
C LEU A 76 -5.01 -8.81 -15.24
N ASP A 77 -5.22 -8.12 -16.36
CA ASP A 77 -4.36 -8.23 -17.55
C ASP A 77 -2.94 -7.76 -17.25
N ILE A 78 -2.76 -6.65 -16.52
CA ILE A 78 -1.43 -6.18 -16.09
C ILE A 78 -0.72 -7.21 -15.19
N LEU A 79 -1.46 -7.86 -14.29
CA LEU A 79 -0.89 -8.90 -13.41
C LEU A 79 -0.47 -10.13 -14.21
N ASN A 80 -1.28 -10.56 -15.17
CA ASN A 80 -0.96 -11.67 -16.08
C ASN A 80 0.26 -11.35 -16.97
N ASP A 81 0.35 -10.12 -17.47
CA ASP A 81 1.50 -9.65 -18.25
C ASP A 81 2.78 -9.65 -17.41
N LEU A 82 2.71 -9.20 -16.14
CA LEU A 82 3.83 -9.20 -15.22
C LEU A 82 4.26 -10.63 -14.83
N GLU A 83 3.30 -11.53 -14.64
CA GLU A 83 3.55 -12.96 -14.38
C GLU A 83 4.25 -13.61 -15.58
N THR A 84 3.76 -13.35 -16.79
CA THR A 84 4.36 -13.87 -18.02
C THR A 84 5.77 -13.32 -18.23
N ALA A 85 5.97 -12.02 -17.96
CA ALA A 85 7.29 -11.40 -18.05
C ALA A 85 8.26 -11.96 -17.01
N PHE A 86 7.81 -12.43 -15.84
CA PHE A 86 8.71 -12.83 -14.76
C PHE A 86 9.76 -13.87 -15.16
N ASN A 87 9.42 -14.84 -16.03
CA ASN A 87 10.34 -15.88 -16.51
C ASN A 87 10.47 -15.88 -18.04
N ASP A 88 10.70 -14.71 -18.64
CA ASP A 88 10.87 -14.55 -20.08
C ASP A 88 12.35 -14.43 -20.50
N ARG A 89 12.84 -15.45 -21.20
CA ARG A 89 14.21 -15.49 -21.73
C ARG A 89 14.49 -14.38 -22.74
N LEU A 90 13.50 -13.93 -23.51
CA LEU A 90 13.72 -12.97 -24.59
C LEU A 90 13.98 -11.56 -24.08
N THR A 91 13.30 -11.16 -23.00
CA THR A 91 13.40 -9.81 -22.44
C THR A 91 14.19 -9.72 -21.13
N SER A 92 14.54 -10.86 -20.53
CA SER A 92 15.32 -10.90 -19.28
C SER A 92 16.67 -10.19 -19.38
N ASP A 93 17.05 -9.52 -18.29
CA ASP A 93 18.38 -8.92 -18.11
C ASP A 93 19.22 -9.63 -17.02
N LEU A 94 18.67 -10.71 -16.45
CA LEU A 94 19.30 -11.56 -15.44
C LEU A 94 18.82 -13.01 -15.56
N ALA A 95 19.76 -13.97 -15.52
CA ALA A 95 19.45 -15.37 -15.27
C ALA A 95 19.91 -15.77 -13.86
N ILE A 96 19.03 -16.42 -13.10
CA ILE A 96 19.33 -16.98 -11.79
C ILE A 96 19.36 -18.50 -11.92
N GLU A 97 20.47 -19.11 -11.55
CA GLU A 97 20.63 -20.57 -11.57
C GLU A 97 20.40 -21.14 -10.17
N VAL A 98 19.45 -22.08 -10.08
CA VAL A 98 19.04 -22.78 -8.86
C VAL A 98 18.98 -24.26 -9.17
N GLU A 99 19.78 -25.09 -8.51
CA GLU A 99 19.74 -26.56 -8.68
C GLU A 99 19.81 -26.99 -10.17
N GLU A 100 20.72 -26.35 -10.94
CA GLU A 100 20.92 -26.58 -12.40
C GLU A 100 19.77 -26.08 -13.31
N GLN A 101 18.76 -25.42 -12.74
CA GLN A 101 17.68 -24.77 -13.50
C GLN A 101 17.90 -23.25 -13.58
N SER A 102 17.79 -22.71 -14.80
CA SER A 102 17.82 -21.26 -15.04
C SER A 102 16.43 -20.63 -14.97
N ILE A 103 16.32 -19.51 -14.26
CA ILE A 103 15.14 -18.64 -14.21
C ILE A 103 15.54 -17.30 -14.84
N TYR A 104 14.83 -16.88 -15.88
CA TYR A 104 15.15 -15.69 -16.68
C TYR A 104 14.29 -14.50 -16.22
N VAL A 105 14.85 -13.66 -15.36
CA VAL A 105 14.13 -12.63 -14.60
C VAL A 105 14.60 -11.22 -14.95
N HIS A 106 13.83 -10.22 -14.51
CA HIS A 106 14.16 -8.80 -14.68
C HIS A 106 14.65 -8.19 -13.37
N LYS A 107 15.84 -7.57 -13.38
CA LYS A 107 16.42 -6.87 -12.22
C LYS A 107 15.44 -5.86 -11.64
N THR A 108 14.70 -5.14 -12.48
CA THR A 108 13.71 -4.15 -12.04
C THR A 108 12.63 -4.78 -11.15
N ILE A 109 12.06 -5.91 -11.56
CA ILE A 109 11.04 -6.64 -10.78
C ILE A 109 11.63 -7.08 -9.43
N LEU A 110 12.85 -7.63 -9.44
CA LEU A 110 13.53 -8.04 -8.20
C LEU A 110 13.85 -6.86 -7.28
N LYS A 111 14.31 -5.72 -7.80
CA LYS A 111 14.55 -4.50 -7.00
C LYS A 111 13.26 -4.01 -6.36
N MET A 112 12.14 -4.08 -7.06
CA MET A 112 10.84 -3.68 -6.51
C MET A 112 10.40 -4.58 -5.36
N ARG A 113 10.58 -5.90 -5.48
CA ARG A 113 10.01 -6.89 -4.55
C ARG A 113 10.95 -7.38 -3.45
N CYS A 114 12.27 -7.34 -3.63
CA CYS A 114 13.25 -7.94 -2.72
C CYS A 114 14.35 -6.95 -2.33
N THR A 115 14.50 -6.69 -1.02
CA THR A 115 15.52 -5.76 -0.50
C THR A 115 16.95 -6.24 -0.76
N TYR A 116 17.20 -7.55 -0.78
CA TYR A 116 18.50 -8.12 -1.12
C TYR A 116 18.92 -7.75 -2.55
N PHE A 117 18.07 -8.07 -3.54
CA PHE A 117 18.32 -7.72 -4.94
C PHE A 117 18.29 -6.21 -5.18
N ARG A 118 17.46 -5.47 -4.43
CA ARG A 118 17.48 -4.01 -4.44
C ARG A 118 18.87 -3.48 -4.12
N ASN A 119 19.45 -3.91 -2.99
CA ASN A 119 20.78 -3.46 -2.56
C ASN A 119 21.87 -3.93 -3.53
N MET A 120 21.79 -5.18 -4.00
CA MET A 120 22.74 -5.76 -4.98
C MET A 120 22.78 -4.97 -6.29
N PHE A 121 21.62 -4.53 -6.81
CA PHE A 121 21.51 -3.85 -8.11
C PHE A 121 21.36 -2.32 -8.03
N GLN A 122 21.50 -1.71 -6.84
CA GLN A 122 21.38 -0.25 -6.66
C GLN A 122 22.74 0.46 -6.74
N THR A 123 23.85 -0.27 -6.71
CA THR A 123 25.21 0.27 -6.64
C THR A 123 25.96 0.10 -7.97
N ASP A 124 27.01 0.89 -8.22
CA ASP A 124 27.88 0.75 -9.41
C ASP A 124 28.87 -0.44 -9.31
N TYR A 125 28.72 -1.31 -8.31
CA TYR A 125 29.57 -2.48 -8.12
C TYR A 125 29.40 -3.49 -9.26
N ILE A 126 30.41 -4.36 -9.43
CA ILE A 126 30.46 -5.37 -10.51
C ILE A 126 29.21 -6.25 -10.52
N GLU A 127 28.64 -6.53 -9.35
CA GLU A 127 27.40 -7.30 -9.17
C GLU A 127 26.19 -6.69 -9.88
N SER A 128 26.09 -5.36 -10.00
CA SER A 128 24.99 -4.72 -10.71
C SER A 128 25.03 -4.93 -12.22
N LYS A 129 26.23 -5.19 -12.76
CA LYS A 129 26.48 -5.48 -14.18
C LYS A 129 26.38 -6.97 -14.51
N GLN A 130 26.26 -7.84 -13.52
CA GLN A 130 26.15 -9.28 -13.74
C GLN A 130 24.83 -9.64 -14.45
N ARG A 131 24.91 -10.60 -15.36
CA ARG A 131 23.76 -11.19 -16.05
C ARG A 131 23.43 -12.61 -15.57
N TYR A 132 24.26 -13.17 -14.68
CA TYR A 132 24.13 -14.52 -14.16
C TYR A 132 24.41 -14.52 -12.66
N VAL A 133 23.52 -15.13 -11.87
CA VAL A 133 23.68 -15.29 -10.42
C VAL A 133 23.44 -16.75 -10.05
N PHE A 134 24.37 -17.36 -9.32
CA PHE A 134 24.24 -18.73 -8.81
C PHE A 134 23.76 -18.70 -7.36
N THR A 135 22.69 -19.44 -7.04
CA THR A 135 22.27 -19.62 -5.65
C THR A 135 22.09 -21.09 -5.32
N LYS A 136 22.66 -21.52 -4.18
CA LYS A 136 22.51 -22.88 -3.63
C LYS A 136 21.23 -23.07 -2.81
N LYS A 137 20.42 -22.02 -2.64
CA LYS A 137 19.13 -22.07 -1.96
C LYS A 137 18.06 -21.53 -2.88
N LYS A 138 16.89 -22.17 -2.92
CA LYS A 138 15.64 -21.53 -3.35
C LYS A 138 15.42 -20.31 -2.46
N CYS A 139 15.97 -19.16 -2.84
CA CYS A 139 15.51 -17.87 -2.33
C CYS A 139 14.12 -17.72 -2.89
N ILE A 140 13.15 -18.08 -2.05
CA ILE A 140 11.78 -18.29 -2.50
C ILE A 140 11.23 -16.93 -2.92
N PHE A 141 10.90 -16.82 -4.20
CA PHE A 141 10.12 -15.73 -4.74
C PHE A 141 8.67 -15.93 -4.23
N TYR A 142 8.37 -15.40 -3.04
CA TYR A 142 7.00 -15.21 -2.53
C TYR A 142 6.72 -13.70 -2.47
#